data_AF-A0A920GUY9-F1
#
_entry.id   AF-A0A920GUY9-F1
#
_cell.length_a   1.000
_cell.length_b   1.000
_cell.length_c   1.000
_cell.angle_alpha   90.00
_cell.angle_beta   90.00
_cell.angle_gamma   90.00
#
_symmetry.space_group_name_H-M   'P 1'
#
loop_
_entity.id
_entity.type
_entity.pdbx_description
1 polymer ?
#
loop_
_entity_poly.entity_id
_entity_poly.type
_entity_poly.pdbx_seq_one_letter_code
_entity_poly.pdbx_strand_id
1 'polypeptide(L)' 'MDFSGSHILSIDQFDRSDIEKLFSVADKLEPYASKEKITRVLEGAILEICF' A
#
# COMPACT_ATOMS: atom_id res chain seq x y z
N MET A 1 12.39 4.39 -2.00
CA MET A 1 11.00 4.36 -2.47
C MET A 1 10.33 5.58 -1.91
N ASP A 2 10.29 6.65 -2.70
CA ASP A 2 9.47 7.82 -2.39
C ASP A 2 8.20 7.70 -3.25
N PHE A 3 7.20 6.99 -2.71
CA PHE A 3 5.85 6.99 -3.28
C PHE A 3 5.03 8.20 -2.79
N SER A 4 5.62 9.08 -1.97
CA SER A 4 4.93 10.26 -1.46
C SER A 4 4.73 11.28 -2.59
N GLY A 5 3.51 11.30 -3.16
CA GLY A 5 3.13 12.26 -4.19
C GLY A 5 3.33 11.79 -5.63
N SER A 6 3.70 10.52 -5.86
CA SER A 6 3.81 9.96 -7.21
C SER A 6 2.46 9.42 -7.71
N HIS A 7 2.04 9.82 -8.90
CA HIS A 7 0.89 9.22 -9.57
C HIS A 7 1.24 7.82 -10.07
N ILE A 8 0.58 6.78 -9.56
CA ILE A 8 0.73 5.41 -10.05
C ILE A 8 -0.03 5.31 -11.38
N LEU A 9 0.64 5.62 -12.49
CA LEU A 9 0.01 5.71 -13.82
C LEU A 9 0.22 4.46 -14.69
N SER A 10 1.24 3.64 -14.42
CA SER A 10 1.54 2.45 -15.24
C SER A 10 2.40 1.43 -14.49
N ILE A 11 2.22 0.15 -14.83
CA ILE A 11 2.96 -0.98 -14.26
C ILE A 11 4.47 -0.91 -14.58
N ASP A 12 4.87 -0.27 -15.69
CA ASP A 12 6.26 -0.03 -16.08
C ASP A 12 7.05 0.84 -15.08
N GLN A 13 6.38 1.54 -14.16
CA GLN A 13 7.04 2.30 -13.09
C GLN A 13 7.50 1.42 -11.92
N PHE A 14 7.19 0.12 -11.93
CA PHE A 14 7.57 -0.81 -10.88
C PHE A 14 8.71 -1.71 -11.34
N ASP A 15 9.85 -1.63 -10.65
CA ASP A 15 10.91 -2.61 -10.80
C ASP A 15 10.58 -3.91 -10.06
N ARG A 16 11.22 -5.02 -10.44
CA ARG A 16 11.03 -6.32 -9.77
C ARG A 16 11.31 -6.25 -8.26
N SER A 17 12.33 -5.49 -7.87
CA SER A 17 12.65 -5.24 -6.46
C SER A 17 11.60 -4.41 -5.73
N ASP A 18 10.81 -3.61 -6.44
CA ASP A 18 9.72 -2.84 -5.85
C ASP A 18 8.49 -3.70 -5.62
N ILE A 19 8.19 -4.59 -6.56
CA ILE A 19 7.15 -5.60 -6.44
C ILE A 19 7.44 -6.53 -5.24
N GLU A 20 8.68 -7.00 -5.10
CA GLU A 20 9.08 -7.84 -3.94
C GLU A 20 8.90 -7.12 -2.61
N LYS A 21 9.23 -5.83 -2.54
CA LYS A 21 9.00 -5.03 -1.32
C LYS A 21 7.51 -4.82 -1.05
N LEU A 22 6.70 -4.58 -2.09
CA LEU A 22 5.24 -4.44 -1.96
C LEU A 22 4.62 -5.72 -1.37
N PHE A 23 4.99 -6.89 -1.91
CA PHE A 23 4.51 -8.17 -1.38
C PHE A 23 5.01 -8.42 0.05
N SER A 24 6.26 -8.11 0.36
CA SER A 24 6.78 -8.23 1.74
C SER A 24 6.04 -7.34 2.75
N VAL A 25 5.56 -6.16 2.33
CA VAL A 25 4.72 -5.30 3.16
C VAL A 25 3.30 -5.86 3.25
N ALA A 26 2.74 -6.38 2.16
CA ALA A 26 1.43 -7.02 2.14
C ALA A 26 1.36 -8.22 3.09
N ASP A 27 2.38 -9.08 3.12
CA ASP A 27 2.45 -10.23 4.04
C ASP A 27 2.47 -9.77 5.50
N LYS A 28 3.17 -8.66 5.80
CA LYS A 28 3.17 -8.07 7.15
C LYS A 28 1.83 -7.44 7.53
N LEU A 29 1.00 -7.12 6.53
CA LEU A 29 -0.34 -6.56 6.72
C LEU A 29 -1.42 -7.65 6.88
N GLU A 30 -1.10 -8.93 6.65
CA GLU A 30 -1.99 -10.07 6.84
C GLU A 30 -2.73 -10.10 8.20
N PRO A 31 -2.08 -9.90 9.38
CA PRO A 31 -2.80 -9.90 10.67
C PRO A 31 -3.77 -8.71 10.84
N TYR A 32 -3.59 -7.63 10.08
CA TYR A 32 -4.53 -6.52 10.08
C TYR A 32 -5.75 -6.84 9.19
N ALA A 33 -5.54 -7.54 8.07
CA ALA A 33 -6.61 -8.07 7.23
C ALA A 33 -7.44 -9.13 7.98
N SER A 34 -6.78 -10.00 8.76
CA SER A 34 -7.40 -11.00 9.63
C SER A 34 -8.09 -10.43 10.87
N LYS A 35 -8.14 -9.09 11.03
CA LYS A 35 -8.72 -8.38 12.18
C LYS A 35 -8.09 -8.73 13.53
N GLU A 36 -6.91 -9.32 13.54
CA GLU A 36 -6.17 -9.63 14.77
C GLU A 36 -5.51 -8.37 15.37
N LYS A 37 -5.24 -7.36 14.54
CA LYS A 37 -4.70 -6.06 14.96
C LYS A 37 -5.42 -4.91 14.28
N ILE A 38 -5.75 -3.87 15.04
CA ILE A 38 -6.32 -2.62 14.53
C ILE A 38 -5.19 -1.63 14.25
N THR A 39 -5.14 -1.10 13.03
CA THR A 39 -4.21 -0.04 12.62
C THR A 39 -4.97 1.29 12.54
N ARG A 40 -4.37 2.36 13.07
CA ARG A 40 -4.89 3.74 13.08
C ARG A 40 -4.13 4.67 12.14
N VAL A 41 -3.24 4.12 11.30
CA VAL A 41 -2.32 4.91 10.47
C VAL A 41 -3.00 5.74 9.39
N LEU A 42 -4.28 5.47 9.11
CA LEU A 42 -5.12 6.22 8.17
C LEU A 42 -6.21 7.04 8.88
N GLU A 43 -6.16 7.21 10.20
CA GLU A 43 -7.07 8.14 10.89
C GLU A 43 -6.88 9.55 10.34
N GLY A 44 -7.93 10.09 9.72
CA GLY A 44 -7.92 11.40 9.06
C GLY A 44 -7.54 11.38 7.58
N ALA A 45 -7.19 10.23 7.00
CA ALA A 45 -7.00 10.09 5.56
C ALA A 45 -8.35 9.92 4.86
N ILE A 46 -8.64 10.78 3.88
CA ILE A 46 -9.84 10.69 3.04
C ILE A 46 -9.44 10.05 1.72
N LEU A 47 -10.00 8.88 1.40
CA LEU A 47 -9.84 8.22 0.11
C LEU A 47 -11.15 8.35 -0.67
N GLU A 48 -11.14 9.13 -1.76
CA GLU A 48 -12.24 9.11 -2.73
C GLU A 48 -11.92 8.11 -3.84
N ILE A 49 -12.79 7.11 -4.00
CA ILE A 49 -12.83 6.22 -5.17
C ILE A 49 -13.95 6.74 -6.07
N CYS A 50 -13.59 7.17 -7.28
CA CYS A 50 -14.55 7.51 -8.33
C CYS A 50 -14.43 6.43 -9.41
N PHE A 51 -15.53 5.72 -9.67
CA PHE A 51 -15.62 4.64 -10.66
C PHE A 51 -15.99 5.18 -12.04
#